data_AF-A0A9X6AFZ9-F1
#
_entry.id   AF-A0A9X6AFZ9-F1
#
_cell.length_a   1.000
_cell.length_b   1.000
_cell.length_c   1.000
_cell.angle_alpha   90.00
_cell.angle_beta   90.00
_cell.angle_gamma   90.00
#
_symmetry.space_group_name_H-M   'P 1'
#
loop_
_entity.id
_entity.type
_entity.pdbx_description
1 polymer ?
#
loop_
_entity_poly.entity_id
_entity_poly.type
_entity_poly.pdbx_seq_one_letter_code
_entity_poly.pdbx_strand_id
1 'polypeptide(L)'
;AKAHPDILDSKNLNKYASKFKTSESGGKGQLLDGDPSYVTNDAALVKNLKLDFKVVYAGSETALIQAFRTAEKNKQWVIGYFYEPQWFLSEVPLKKVSLPTYTTGCDADAAKIACDYPVYDLNKIVSAKFAKSGSPAYNLVKNFNWTNDDQNT
;
A
#
# COMPACT_ATOMS: atom_id res chain seq x y z
N ALA A 1 -14.15 -5.07 -7.58
CA ALA A 1 -13.76 -4.46 -8.87
C ALA A 1 -14.48 -5.04 -10.10
N LYS A 2 -14.63 -6.37 -10.28
CA LYS A 2 -15.23 -6.94 -11.50
C LYS A 2 -16.62 -6.37 -11.87
N ALA A 3 -17.50 -6.18 -10.89
CA ALA A 3 -18.83 -5.60 -11.10
C ALA A 3 -18.85 -4.06 -11.22
N HIS A 4 -17.78 -3.39 -10.77
CA HIS A 4 -17.64 -1.93 -10.73
C HIS A 4 -16.22 -1.57 -11.16
N PRO A 5 -15.85 -1.74 -12.43
CA PRO A 5 -14.47 -1.56 -12.87
C PRO A 5 -13.99 -0.10 -12.78
N ASP A 6 -14.92 0.86 -12.88
CA ASP A 6 -14.66 2.30 -12.76
C ASP A 6 -14.10 2.70 -11.38
N ILE A 7 -14.30 1.89 -10.34
CA ILE A 7 -13.77 2.15 -9.00
C ILE A 7 -12.24 2.13 -8.92
N LEU A 8 -11.58 1.55 -9.93
CA LEU A 8 -10.12 1.51 -10.00
C LEU A 8 -9.51 2.85 -10.43
N ASP A 9 -10.31 3.87 -10.74
CA ASP A 9 -9.84 5.26 -10.86
C ASP A 9 -10.19 6.02 -9.58
N SER A 10 -9.16 6.60 -8.94
CA SER A 10 -9.30 7.43 -7.73
C SER A 10 -10.39 8.50 -7.82
N LYS A 11 -10.63 9.06 -9.01
CA LYS A 11 -11.69 10.06 -9.26
C LYS A 11 -13.09 9.54 -8.99
N ASN A 12 -13.31 8.23 -9.08
CA ASN A 12 -14.60 7.59 -8.87
C ASN A 12 -14.79 7.10 -7.42
N LEU A 13 -13.77 7.14 -6.55
CA LEU A 13 -13.89 6.58 -5.20
C LEU A 13 -15.02 7.22 -4.39
N ASN A 14 -15.21 8.54 -4.50
CA ASN A 14 -16.25 9.26 -3.76
C ASN A 14 -17.68 8.81 -4.11
N LYS A 15 -17.91 8.34 -5.35
CA LYS A 15 -19.19 7.73 -5.77
C LYS A 15 -19.53 6.48 -4.94
N TYR A 16 -18.50 5.79 -4.44
CA TYR A 16 -18.63 4.53 -3.70
C TYR A 16 -18.28 4.65 -2.21
N ALA A 17 -17.88 5.82 -1.71
CA ALA A 17 -17.43 6.02 -0.33
C ALA A 17 -18.41 5.46 0.71
N SER A 18 -19.71 5.59 0.47
CA SER A 18 -20.76 5.07 1.35
C SER A 18 -20.74 3.55 1.53
N LYS A 19 -20.20 2.80 0.56
CA LYS A 19 -20.06 1.34 0.61
C LYS A 19 -18.92 0.89 1.52
N PHE A 20 -17.97 1.76 1.81
CA PHE A 20 -16.82 1.48 2.68
C PHE A 20 -17.01 2.02 4.11
N LYS A 21 -18.20 2.50 4.48
CA LYS A 21 -18.46 3.05 5.82
C LYS A 21 -18.31 1.97 6.91
N THR A 22 -17.72 2.35 8.02
CA THR A 22 -17.56 1.53 9.24
C THR A 22 -17.93 2.37 10.47
N SER A 23 -17.92 1.76 11.66
CA SER A 23 -18.07 2.49 12.93
C SER A 23 -16.92 3.47 13.17
N GLU A 24 -15.73 3.16 12.67
CA GLU A 24 -14.47 3.88 12.91
C GLU A 24 -14.29 5.05 11.93
N SER A 25 -14.99 5.03 10.79
CA SER A 25 -14.82 5.98 9.70
C SER A 25 -15.54 7.33 9.90
N GLY A 26 -16.34 7.46 10.98
CA GLY A 26 -17.01 8.71 11.32
C GLY A 26 -17.99 9.20 10.24
N GLY A 27 -18.65 8.26 9.56
CA GLY A 27 -19.63 8.57 8.51
C GLY A 27 -19.06 8.71 7.09
N LYS A 28 -17.73 8.60 6.92
CA LYS A 28 -17.02 8.55 5.61
C LYS A 28 -16.72 7.12 5.17
N GLY A 29 -16.19 6.91 3.96
CA GLY A 29 -15.58 5.62 3.63
C GLY A 29 -14.35 5.33 4.50
N GLN A 30 -14.09 4.08 4.86
CA GLN A 30 -12.84 3.68 5.51
C GLN A 30 -11.80 3.32 4.45
N LEU A 31 -10.62 3.92 4.54
CA LEU A 31 -9.39 3.42 3.90
C LEU A 31 -8.56 2.78 5.02
N LEU A 32 -8.37 1.46 4.93
CA LEU A 32 -7.62 0.71 5.93
C LEU A 32 -6.12 0.80 5.64
N ASP A 33 -5.38 1.49 6.49
CA ASP A 33 -3.92 1.61 6.38
C ASP A 33 -3.22 0.54 7.24
N GLY A 34 -1.92 0.38 7.08
CA GLY A 34 -1.13 -0.64 7.77
C GLY A 34 -0.81 -0.32 9.23
N ASP A 35 0.42 -0.65 9.63
CA ASP A 35 0.96 -0.25 10.92
C ASP A 35 1.26 1.27 10.92
N PRO A 36 0.96 2.02 11.98
CA PRO A 36 1.27 3.46 12.06
C PRO A 36 2.76 3.82 11.91
N SER A 37 3.67 2.86 12.09
CA SER A 37 5.11 3.04 11.86
C SER A 37 5.52 2.95 10.39
N TYR A 38 4.63 2.48 9.50
CA TYR A 38 4.90 2.46 8.07
C TYR A 38 4.89 3.88 7.50
N VAL A 39 5.74 4.11 6.51
CA VAL A 39 5.78 5.38 5.78
C VAL A 39 4.79 5.28 4.62
N THR A 40 3.57 5.71 4.86
CA THR A 40 2.49 5.72 3.88
C THR A 40 2.03 7.15 3.56
N ASN A 41 1.46 7.32 2.38
CA ASN A 41 0.98 8.59 1.84
C ASN A 41 -0.55 8.71 1.92
N ASP A 42 -1.26 7.69 2.39
CA ASP A 42 -2.71 7.55 2.26
C ASP A 42 -3.49 8.67 2.95
N ALA A 43 -3.01 9.17 4.09
CA ALA A 43 -3.63 10.32 4.76
C ALA A 43 -3.50 11.61 3.93
N ALA A 44 -2.34 11.84 3.32
CA ALA A 44 -2.11 12.98 2.43
C ALA A 44 -2.93 12.84 1.14
N LEU A 45 -2.98 11.64 0.56
CA LEU A 45 -3.76 11.34 -0.64
C LEU A 45 -5.26 11.56 -0.42
N VAL A 46 -5.82 11.01 0.67
CA VAL A 46 -7.23 11.21 1.03
C VAL A 46 -7.56 12.71 1.14
N LYS A 47 -6.68 13.48 1.80
CA LYS A 47 -6.86 14.93 1.96
C LYS A 47 -6.76 15.68 0.64
N ASN A 48 -5.67 15.48 -0.10
CA ASN A 48 -5.30 16.31 -1.24
C ASN A 48 -6.08 15.94 -2.51
N LEU A 49 -6.51 14.68 -2.64
CA LEU A 49 -7.45 14.24 -3.67
C LEU A 49 -8.92 14.48 -3.28
N LYS A 50 -9.17 15.07 -2.10
CA LYS A 50 -10.51 15.40 -1.58
C LYS A 50 -11.43 14.18 -1.55
N LEU A 51 -10.90 13.06 -1.09
CA LEU A 51 -11.66 11.82 -0.96
C LEU A 51 -12.59 11.88 0.26
N ASP A 52 -13.82 11.38 0.11
CA ASP A 52 -14.79 11.21 1.20
C ASP A 52 -14.47 9.95 2.02
N PHE A 53 -13.20 9.85 2.41
CA PHE A 53 -12.66 8.73 3.16
C PHE A 53 -11.98 9.23 4.43
N LYS A 54 -11.82 8.32 5.39
CA LYS A 54 -11.01 8.48 6.58
C LYS A 54 -10.03 7.31 6.63
N VAL A 55 -8.76 7.64 6.87
CA VAL A 55 -7.73 6.64 7.11
C VAL A 55 -7.91 6.06 8.51
N VAL A 56 -7.93 4.73 8.59
CA VAL A 56 -7.98 3.97 9.85
C VAL A 56 -6.86 2.95 9.79
N TYR A 57 -5.99 2.93 10.80
CA TYR A 57 -4.85 2.01 10.85
C TYR A 57 -5.26 0.63 11.35
N ALA A 58 -4.93 -0.42 10.59
CA ALA A 58 -5.15 -1.81 10.98
C ALA A 58 -4.20 -2.27 12.08
N GLY A 59 -3.05 -1.60 12.22
CA GLY A 59 -2.05 -1.88 13.26
C GLY A 59 -1.06 -2.98 12.92
N SER A 60 -1.19 -3.68 11.79
CA SER A 60 -0.17 -4.60 11.24
C SER A 60 -0.51 -5.02 9.82
N GLU A 61 0.49 -5.52 9.07
CA GLU A 61 0.26 -6.22 7.79
C GLU A 61 -0.66 -7.43 7.96
N THR A 62 -0.48 -8.22 9.03
CA THR A 62 -1.35 -9.38 9.31
C THR A 62 -2.81 -8.96 9.41
N ALA A 63 -3.12 -7.83 10.05
CA ALA A 63 -4.48 -7.32 10.14
C ALA A 63 -5.04 -6.88 8.77
N LEU A 64 -4.23 -6.25 7.91
CA LEU A 64 -4.62 -5.93 6.52
C LEU A 64 -4.95 -7.21 5.74
N ILE A 65 -4.08 -8.22 5.78
CA ILE A 65 -4.27 -9.51 5.10
C ILE A 65 -5.56 -10.18 5.57
N GLN A 66 -5.84 -10.22 6.88
CA GLN A 66 -7.07 -10.81 7.39
C GLN A 66 -8.32 -10.01 6.98
N ALA A 67 -8.24 -8.69 6.95
CA ALA A 67 -9.34 -7.84 6.48
C ALA A 67 -9.66 -8.12 5.00
N PHE A 68 -8.63 -8.16 4.15
CA PHE A 68 -8.78 -8.48 2.73
C PHE A 68 -9.31 -9.90 2.49
N ARG A 69 -8.76 -10.89 3.20
CA ARG A 69 -9.22 -12.29 3.13
C ARG A 69 -10.68 -12.43 3.54
N THR A 70 -11.07 -11.78 4.65
CA THR A 70 -12.44 -11.79 5.16
C THR A 70 -13.39 -11.11 4.17
N ALA A 71 -12.99 -9.97 3.62
CA ALA A 71 -13.79 -9.25 2.65
C ALA A 71 -13.95 -10.04 1.34
N GLU A 72 -12.91 -10.71 0.85
CA GLU A 72 -13.01 -11.56 -0.34
C GLU A 72 -13.90 -12.78 -0.08
N LYS A 73 -13.79 -13.42 1.09
CA LYS A 73 -14.66 -14.54 1.48
C LYS A 73 -16.14 -14.13 1.56
N ASN A 74 -16.41 -13.00 2.19
CA ASN A 74 -17.77 -12.52 2.47
C ASN A 74 -18.33 -11.58 1.41
N LYS A 75 -17.56 -11.29 0.35
CA LYS A 75 -17.87 -10.30 -0.69
C LYS A 75 -18.22 -8.92 -0.13
N GLN A 76 -17.47 -8.48 0.87
CA GLN A 76 -17.61 -7.17 1.52
C GLN A 76 -16.73 -6.12 0.85
N TRP A 77 -17.12 -4.86 0.98
CA TRP A 77 -16.36 -3.73 0.46
C TRP A 77 -15.18 -3.42 1.40
N VAL A 78 -13.97 -3.47 0.87
CA VAL A 78 -12.75 -3.06 1.57
C VAL A 78 -11.79 -2.38 0.59
N ILE A 79 -11.11 -1.34 1.05
CA ILE A 79 -10.01 -0.66 0.36
C ILE A 79 -8.95 -0.38 1.41
N GLY A 80 -7.69 -0.52 1.05
CA GLY A 80 -6.60 -0.27 1.99
C GLY A 80 -5.23 -0.21 1.35
N TYR A 81 -4.26 0.19 2.16
CA TYR A 81 -2.85 0.18 1.84
C TYR A 81 -2.36 -1.26 1.65
N PHE A 82 -1.66 -1.51 0.55
CA PHE A 82 -0.94 -2.75 0.30
C PHE A 82 0.11 -2.50 -0.78
N TYR A 83 1.03 -3.45 -0.97
CA TYR A 83 2.13 -3.29 -1.91
C TYR A 83 2.36 -4.58 -2.71
N GLU A 84 3.09 -4.43 -3.82
CA GLU A 84 3.63 -5.53 -4.60
C GLU A 84 5.15 -5.32 -4.77
N PRO A 85 5.96 -6.39 -4.79
CA PRO A 85 5.58 -7.81 -4.65
C PRO A 85 5.20 -8.21 -3.21
N GLN A 86 4.24 -9.14 -3.09
CA GLN A 86 3.74 -9.68 -1.81
C GLN A 86 2.96 -11.00 -2.05
N TRP A 87 3.33 -12.10 -1.37
CA TRP A 87 2.76 -13.46 -1.53
C TRP A 87 1.22 -13.56 -1.48
N PHE A 88 0.57 -12.75 -0.65
CA PHE A 88 -0.87 -12.72 -0.43
C PHE A 88 -1.63 -12.34 -1.70
N LEU A 89 -1.00 -11.60 -2.61
CA LEU A 89 -1.60 -11.27 -3.91
C LEU A 89 -1.86 -12.52 -4.77
N SER A 90 -1.13 -13.62 -4.53
CA SER A 90 -1.38 -14.94 -5.13
C SER A 90 -2.61 -15.64 -4.54
N GLU A 91 -2.97 -15.34 -3.29
CA GLU A 91 -4.16 -15.87 -2.61
C GLU A 91 -5.41 -15.03 -2.94
N VAL A 92 -5.29 -13.71 -2.79
CA VAL A 92 -6.35 -12.74 -3.05
C VAL A 92 -5.82 -11.72 -4.06
N PRO A 93 -6.27 -11.76 -5.33
CA PRO A 93 -5.76 -10.89 -6.38
C PRO A 93 -6.36 -9.48 -6.27
N LEU A 94 -5.89 -8.73 -5.27
CA LEU A 94 -6.24 -7.34 -5.05
C LEU A 94 -6.01 -6.52 -6.33
N LYS A 95 -6.78 -5.44 -6.47
CA LYS A 95 -6.68 -4.54 -7.62
C LYS A 95 -6.26 -3.17 -7.15
N LYS A 96 -5.14 -2.68 -7.69
CA LYS A 96 -4.64 -1.34 -7.43
C LYS A 96 -5.63 -0.29 -7.92
N VAL A 97 -5.90 0.70 -7.08
CA VAL A 97 -6.59 1.93 -7.49
C VAL A 97 -5.55 2.86 -8.12
N SER A 98 -5.83 3.33 -9.33
CA SER A 98 -5.00 4.28 -10.06
C SER A 98 -5.15 5.67 -9.44
N LEU A 99 -4.03 6.20 -8.96
CA LEU A 99 -3.88 7.56 -8.47
C LEU A 99 -3.31 8.45 -9.60
N PRO A 100 -3.29 9.79 -9.45
CA PRO A 100 -2.60 10.65 -10.41
C PRO A 100 -1.13 10.23 -10.56
N THR A 101 -0.62 10.13 -11.78
CA THR A 101 0.72 9.56 -12.02
C THR A 101 1.82 10.28 -11.22
N TYR A 102 2.75 9.51 -10.66
CA TYR A 102 3.94 10.03 -10.01
C TYR A 102 4.81 10.85 -10.99
N THR A 103 5.29 12.00 -10.53
CA THR A 103 6.37 12.76 -11.19
C THR A 103 7.44 13.06 -10.15
N THR A 104 8.71 13.10 -10.55
CA THR A 104 9.84 13.37 -9.66
C THR A 104 9.57 14.59 -8.77
N GLY A 105 9.69 14.40 -7.46
CA GLY A 105 9.48 15.45 -6.45
C GLY A 105 8.04 15.62 -5.99
N CYS A 106 7.08 14.85 -6.51
CA CYS A 106 5.71 14.86 -6.01
C CYS A 106 5.60 14.45 -4.52
N ASP A 107 6.50 13.58 -4.07
CA ASP A 107 6.64 13.08 -2.70
C ASP A 107 7.66 13.86 -1.85
N ALA A 108 8.18 15.00 -2.35
CA ALA A 108 9.17 15.80 -1.63
C ALA A 108 8.61 16.52 -0.38
N ASP A 109 7.29 16.76 -0.34
CA ASP A 109 6.59 17.34 0.81
C ASP A 109 5.41 16.43 1.18
N ALA A 110 5.56 15.70 2.28
CA ALA A 110 4.58 14.73 2.78
C ALA A 110 3.16 15.32 2.91
N ALA A 111 3.03 16.62 3.22
CA ALA A 111 1.72 17.25 3.38
C ALA A 111 1.03 17.56 2.04
N LYS A 112 1.76 17.61 0.92
CA LYS A 112 1.27 18.00 -0.41
C LYS A 112 1.11 16.83 -1.38
N ILE A 113 1.43 15.61 -0.95
CA ILE A 113 1.37 14.43 -1.82
C ILE A 113 -0.05 14.26 -2.37
N ALA A 114 -0.14 14.19 -3.70
CA ALA A 114 -1.38 14.04 -4.46
C ALA A 114 -1.20 13.17 -5.71
N CYS A 115 -0.18 12.31 -5.71
CA CYS A 115 0.13 11.40 -6.79
C CYS A 115 0.39 9.98 -6.27
N ASP A 116 0.39 9.02 -7.18
CA ASP A 116 0.70 7.63 -6.95
C ASP A 116 2.10 7.44 -6.35
N TYR A 117 2.33 6.27 -5.77
CA TYR A 117 3.64 5.87 -5.33
C TYR A 117 4.56 5.65 -6.56
N PRO A 118 5.84 6.04 -6.48
CA PRO A 118 6.81 5.69 -7.51
C PRO A 118 7.06 4.17 -7.52
N VAL A 119 7.67 3.68 -8.59
CA VAL A 119 8.30 2.36 -8.56
C VAL A 119 9.53 2.47 -7.67
N TYR A 120 9.59 1.65 -6.62
CA TYR A 120 10.70 1.64 -5.68
C TYR A 120 11.74 0.57 -6.04
N ASP A 121 13.01 0.96 -5.97
CA ASP A 121 14.12 0.02 -5.92
C ASP A 121 14.35 -0.44 -4.47
N LEU A 122 14.37 -1.76 -4.24
CA LEU A 122 14.68 -2.32 -2.93
C LEU A 122 16.19 -2.23 -2.66
N ASN A 123 16.56 -1.32 -1.76
CA ASN A 123 17.94 -1.06 -1.42
C ASN A 123 18.45 -2.00 -0.33
N LYS A 124 19.65 -2.55 -0.53
CA LYS A 124 20.39 -3.28 0.52
C LYS A 124 21.33 -2.31 1.23
N ILE A 125 21.04 -2.00 2.48
CA ILE A 125 21.84 -1.10 3.31
C ILE A 125 22.60 -1.93 4.36
N VAL A 126 23.91 -1.75 4.43
CA VAL A 126 24.77 -2.40 5.43
C VAL A 126 25.62 -1.38 6.16
N SER A 127 26.02 -1.69 7.40
CA SER A 127 26.95 -0.81 8.13
C SER A 127 28.31 -0.75 7.44
N ALA A 128 28.95 0.42 7.47
CA ALA A 128 30.29 0.60 6.90
C ALA A 128 31.33 -0.33 7.54
N LYS A 129 31.18 -0.64 8.84
CA LYS A 129 32.03 -1.60 9.54
C LYS A 129 31.88 -3.01 8.98
N PHE A 130 30.66 -3.47 8.70
CA PHE A 130 30.43 -4.79 8.11
C PHE A 130 31.02 -4.88 6.69
N ALA A 131 30.79 -3.86 5.86
CA ALA A 131 31.32 -3.81 4.50
C ALA A 131 32.87 -3.85 4.46
N LYS A 132 33.54 -3.30 5.48
CA LYS A 132 35.01 -3.26 5.60
C LYS A 132 35.60 -4.43 6.41
N SER A 133 34.77 -5.35 6.91
CA SER A 133 35.21 -6.38 7.86
C SER A 133 36.05 -7.51 7.25
N GLY A 134 36.05 -7.66 5.92
CA GLY A 134 36.61 -8.84 5.25
C GLY A 134 35.75 -10.11 5.38
N SER A 135 34.58 -10.04 6.01
CA SER A 135 33.69 -11.19 6.18
C SER A 135 33.13 -11.67 4.83
N PRO A 136 33.15 -12.98 4.53
CA PRO A 136 32.52 -13.54 3.32
C PRO A 136 31.00 -13.33 3.31
N ALA A 137 30.37 -13.10 4.47
CA ALA A 137 28.95 -12.78 4.55
C ALA A 137 28.60 -11.46 3.83
N TYR A 138 29.51 -10.48 3.78
CA TYR A 138 29.27 -9.26 3.02
C TYR A 138 29.16 -9.55 1.52
N ASN A 139 29.99 -10.45 0.99
CA ASN A 139 29.91 -10.85 -0.41
C ASN A 139 28.60 -11.57 -0.72
N LEU A 140 28.11 -12.41 0.20
CA LEU A 140 26.80 -13.04 0.07
C LEU A 140 25.68 -11.98 -0.01
N VAL A 141 25.61 -11.06 0.95
CA VAL A 141 24.58 -9.99 0.94
C VAL A 141 24.69 -9.11 -0.30
N LYS A 142 25.91 -8.76 -0.71
CA LYS A 142 26.16 -7.95 -1.90
C LYS A 142 25.66 -8.65 -3.18
N ASN A 143 25.88 -9.95 -3.30
CA ASN A 143 25.53 -10.74 -4.49
C ASN A 143 24.12 -11.30 -4.46
N PHE A 144 23.46 -11.37 -3.28
CA PHE A 144 22.08 -11.80 -3.16
C PHE A 144 21.16 -10.90 -3.98
N ASN A 145 20.34 -11.49 -4.84
CA ASN A 145 19.33 -10.79 -5.60
C ASN A 145 18.03 -11.58 -5.54
N TRP A 146 16.91 -10.88 -5.48
CA TRP A 146 15.59 -11.50 -5.46
C TRP A 146 14.67 -10.72 -6.37
N THR A 147 13.91 -11.44 -7.19
CA THR A 147 12.95 -10.89 -8.14
C THR A 147 11.60 -10.61 -7.46
N ASN A 148 10.62 -10.13 -8.22
CA ASN A 148 9.25 -10.03 -7.72
C ASN A 148 8.61 -11.42 -7.56
N ASP A 149 8.87 -12.34 -8.50
CA ASP A 149 8.32 -13.70 -8.47
C ASP A 149 8.77 -14.45 -7.23
N ASP A 150 10.06 -14.37 -6.96
CA ASP A 150 10.75 -14.79 -5.75
C ASP A 150 10.09 -14.31 -4.43
N GLN A 151 9.59 -13.07 -4.39
CA GLN A 151 8.93 -12.47 -3.22
C GLN A 151 7.43 -12.81 -3.14
N ASN A 152 6.86 -13.28 -4.24
CA ASN A 152 5.44 -13.64 -4.37
C ASN A 152 5.17 -15.13 -4.06
N THR A 153 6.21 -15.91 -3.72
CA THR A 153 6.11 -17.35 -3.37
C THR A 153 5.98 -17.62 -1.88
#